data_AF-A0A1Y1K967-F1
#
_entry.id   AF-A0A1Y1K967-F1
#
_cell.length_a   1.000
_cell.length_b   1.000
_cell.length_c   1.000
_cell.angle_alpha   90.00
_cell.angle_beta   90.00
_cell.angle_gamma   90.00
#
_symmetry.space_group_name_H-M   'P 1'
#
loop_
_entity.id
_entity.type
_entity.pdbx_description
1 polymer ?
#
loop_
_entity_poly.entity_id
_entity_poly.type
_entity_poly.pdbx_seq_one_letter_code
_entity_poly.pdbx_strand_id
1 'polypeptide(L)'
;GMQSRLYKHVTTYNVQAWINKFIRKVYNVLGETNTANATPLLDRAVLLSKYRSAGKRLFMFDYDGTLTPIVREPSAAIPSERIIQSLKRLAGDPKNAVWIISGRDQEFLG
;
A
#
# COMPACT_ATOMS: atom_id res chain seq x y z
N GLY A 1 25.49 36.14 9.96
CA GLY A 1 24.37 36.52 10.85
C GLY A 1 23.17 35.62 10.63
N MET A 2 22.09 35.78 11.42
CA MET A 2 20.83 35.00 11.30
C MET A 2 20.27 34.99 9.86
N GLN A 3 20.39 36.11 9.14
CA GLN A 3 20.03 36.21 7.72
C GLN A 3 20.82 35.26 6.80
N SER A 4 22.12 35.06 7.05
CA SER A 4 22.97 34.16 6.25
C SER A 4 22.57 32.69 6.42
N ARG A 5 22.05 32.31 7.60
CA ARG A 5 21.58 30.94 7.89
C ARG A 5 20.21 30.64 7.26
N LEU A 6 19.29 31.60 7.27
CA LEU A 6 17.97 31.48 6.62
C LEU A 6 18.10 31.47 5.09
N TYR A 7 18.95 32.33 4.53
CA TYR A 7 19.24 32.36 3.10
C TYR A 7 19.85 31.06 2.60
N LYS A 8 20.80 30.48 3.37
CA LYS A 8 21.38 29.16 3.08
C LYS A 8 20.32 28.06 3.19
N HIS A 9 19.40 28.11 4.16
CA HIS A 9 18.35 27.10 4.30
C HIS A 9 17.34 27.13 3.13
N VAL A 10 16.89 28.31 2.71
CA VAL A 10 15.95 28.47 1.57
C VAL A 10 16.61 28.14 0.23
N THR A 11 17.89 28.45 0.05
CA THR A 11 18.62 28.13 -1.21
C THR A 11 19.07 26.68 -1.31
N THR A 12 19.16 25.93 -0.19
CA THR A 12 19.53 24.50 -0.19
C THR A 12 18.30 23.57 -0.22
N TYR A 13 17.10 24.06 0.10
CA TYR A 13 15.83 23.31 0.15
C TYR A 13 14.74 23.93 -0.74
N ASN A 14 15.09 24.32 -1.97
CA ASN A 14 14.12 24.83 -2.95
C ASN A 14 13.67 23.72 -3.92
N VAL A 15 12.73 24.04 -4.82
CA VAL A 15 12.21 23.16 -5.88
C VAL A 15 13.32 22.46 -6.67
N GLN A 16 14.50 23.08 -6.80
CA GLN A 16 15.64 22.46 -7.51
C GLN A 16 16.21 21.26 -6.75
N ALA A 17 16.28 21.30 -5.42
CA ALA A 17 16.69 20.14 -4.61
C ALA A 17 15.70 18.98 -4.77
N TRP A 18 14.40 19.28 -4.83
CA TRP A 18 13.37 18.28 -5.08
C TRP A 18 13.44 17.72 -6.51
N ILE A 19 13.60 18.57 -7.54
CA ILE A 19 13.75 18.15 -8.93
C ILE A 19 15.00 17.27 -9.08
N ASN A 20 16.13 17.65 -8.48
CA ASN A 20 17.35 16.85 -8.53
C ASN A 20 17.17 15.48 -7.86
N LYS A 21 16.42 15.40 -6.76
CA LYS A 21 16.09 14.13 -6.10
C LYS A 21 15.13 13.29 -6.95
N PHE A 22 14.15 13.93 -7.59
CA PHE A 22 13.18 13.27 -8.47
C PHE A 22 13.86 12.69 -9.71
N ILE A 23 14.66 13.49 -10.43
CA ILE A 23 15.41 13.05 -11.61
C ILE A 23 16.41 11.95 -11.24
N ARG A 24 17.10 12.05 -10.10
CA ARG A 24 17.99 10.98 -9.62
C ARG A 24 17.22 9.70 -9.31
N LYS A 25 16.01 9.79 -8.76
CA LYS A 25 15.15 8.62 -8.53
C LYS A 25 14.70 7.98 -9.85
N VAL A 26 14.28 8.80 -10.83
CA VAL A 26 13.93 8.32 -12.17
C VAL A 26 15.12 7.65 -12.83
N TYR A 27 16.31 8.26 -12.77
CA TYR A 27 17.53 7.69 -13.33
C TYR A 27 17.93 6.37 -12.67
N ASN A 28 17.82 6.27 -11.34
CA ASN A 28 18.11 5.01 -10.63
C ASN A 28 17.15 3.90 -11.04
N VAL A 29 15.85 4.19 -11.16
CA VAL A 29 14.84 3.21 -11.60
C VAL A 29 15.06 2.78 -13.06
N LEU A 30 15.50 3.69 -13.93
CA LEU A 30 15.83 3.39 -15.33
C LEU A 30 17.19 2.69 -15.49
N GLY A 31 18.14 2.96 -14.59
CA GLY A 31 19.46 2.33 -14.53
C GLY A 31 19.42 0.93 -13.90
N GLU A 32 18.44 0.67 -13.02
CA GLU A 32 18.06 -0.64 -12.51
C GLU A 32 17.21 -1.40 -13.55
N THR A 33 17.68 -1.49 -14.79
CA THR A 33 17.11 -2.41 -15.77
C THR A 33 17.65 -3.82 -15.50
N ASN A 34 16.74 -4.74 -15.18
CA ASN A 34 16.91 -6.21 -15.19
C ASN A 34 17.67 -6.90 -14.05
N THR A 35 17.36 -6.58 -12.80
CA THR A 35 16.99 -7.67 -11.88
C THR A 35 15.59 -7.41 -11.38
N ALA A 36 14.61 -7.65 -12.26
CA ALA A 36 13.30 -8.03 -11.78
C ALA A 36 13.51 -9.34 -11.02
N ASN A 37 13.88 -9.24 -9.74
CA ASN A 37 13.65 -10.30 -8.78
C ASN A 37 12.13 -10.43 -8.77
N ALA A 38 11.60 -11.25 -9.68
CA ALA A 38 10.18 -11.51 -9.79
C ALA A 38 9.74 -11.93 -8.40
N THR A 39 8.87 -11.14 -7.78
CA THR A 39 8.32 -11.47 -6.47
C THR A 39 7.78 -12.89 -6.57
N PRO A 40 8.33 -13.86 -5.81
CA PRO A 40 7.88 -15.23 -5.92
C PRO A 40 6.39 -15.28 -5.57
N LEU A 41 5.68 -16.20 -6.20
CA LEU A 41 4.27 -16.42 -5.88
C LEU A 41 4.13 -16.72 -4.38
N LEU A 42 3.03 -16.25 -3.79
CA LEU A 42 2.73 -16.48 -2.39
C LEU A 42 2.60 -17.99 -2.11
N ASP A 43 3.50 -18.51 -1.27
CA ASP A 43 3.42 -19.88 -0.77
C ASP A 43 2.27 -20.00 0.24
N ARG A 44 1.18 -20.60 -0.21
CA ARG A 44 -0.05 -20.77 0.57
C ARG A 44 0.13 -21.73 1.74
N ALA A 45 0.99 -22.74 1.61
CA ALA A 45 1.22 -23.72 2.67
C ALA A 45 1.97 -23.08 3.83
N VAL A 46 3.02 -22.30 3.52
CA VAL A 46 3.78 -21.53 4.50
C VAL A 46 2.87 -20.49 5.17
N LEU A 47 2.11 -19.71 4.38
CA LEU A 47 1.19 -18.71 4.93
C LEU A 47 0.17 -19.36 5.88
N LEU A 48 -0.44 -20.47 5.49
CA LEU A 48 -1.43 -21.16 6.31
C LEU A 48 -0.82 -21.71 7.61
N SER A 49 0.39 -22.27 7.54
CA SER A 49 1.11 -22.73 8.72
C SER A 49 1.37 -21.57 9.69
N LYS A 50 1.88 -20.43 9.18
CA LYS A 50 2.18 -19.24 9.99
C LYS A 50 0.91 -18.64 10.58
N TYR A 51 -0.17 -18.56 9.80
CA TYR A 51 -1.48 -18.11 10.26
C TYR A 51 -1.99 -18.96 11.43
N ARG A 52 -1.94 -20.29 11.31
CA ARG A 52 -2.40 -21.21 12.37
C ARG A 52 -1.57 -21.08 13.65
N SER A 53 -0.26 -20.94 13.56
CA SER A 53 0.63 -20.82 14.73
C SER A 53 0.57 -19.46 15.42
N ALA A 54 0.15 -18.39 14.72
CA ALA A 54 0.17 -17.05 15.27
C ALA A 54 -0.95 -16.84 16.32
N GLY A 55 -0.58 -16.29 17.49
CA GLY A 55 -1.53 -15.96 18.56
C GLY A 55 -2.30 -14.65 18.35
N LYS A 56 -1.74 -13.74 17.54
CA LYS A 56 -2.36 -12.49 17.08
C LYS A 56 -1.97 -12.27 15.62
N ARG A 57 -2.91 -11.84 14.77
CA ARG A 57 -2.67 -11.61 13.34
C ARG A 57 -3.23 -10.26 12.92
N LEU A 58 -2.50 -9.57 12.06
CA LEU A 58 -2.91 -8.33 11.45
C LEU A 58 -3.07 -8.54 9.94
N PHE A 59 -4.23 -8.18 9.41
CA PHE A 59 -4.52 -8.15 7.98
C PHE A 59 -4.73 -6.71 7.55
N MET A 60 -4.02 -6.32 6.49
CA MET A 60 -4.10 -4.99 5.89
C MET A 60 -4.37 -5.18 4.41
N PHE A 61 -5.61 -4.95 4.00
CA PHE A 61 -6.03 -5.11 2.62
C PHE A 61 -6.17 -3.76 1.95
N ASP A 62 -5.55 -3.60 0.78
CA ASP A 62 -5.97 -2.58 -0.17
C ASP A 62 -7.36 -2.91 -0.71
N TYR A 63 -8.08 -1.91 -1.22
CA TYR A 63 -9.44 -2.09 -1.73
C TYR A 63 -9.45 -2.29 -3.24
N ASP A 64 -9.20 -1.23 -4.02
CA ASP A 64 -9.28 -1.24 -5.47
C ASP A 64 -8.16 -2.07 -6.11
N GLY A 65 -8.51 -3.00 -6.99
CA GLY A 65 -7.55 -3.93 -7.60
C GLY A 65 -7.08 -5.06 -6.70
N THR A 66 -7.50 -5.09 -5.42
CA THR A 66 -7.16 -6.15 -4.47
C THR A 66 -8.41 -6.92 -4.01
N LEU A 67 -9.36 -6.24 -3.36
CA LEU A 67 -10.63 -6.83 -2.91
C LEU A 67 -11.74 -6.71 -3.94
N THR A 68 -11.64 -5.72 -4.82
CA THR A 68 -12.54 -5.47 -5.93
C THR A 68 -11.73 -5.29 -7.22
N PRO A 69 -12.20 -5.73 -8.40
CA PRO A 69 -11.49 -5.49 -9.65
C PRO A 69 -11.27 -3.99 -9.91
N ILE A 70 -10.23 -3.66 -10.67
CA ILE A 70 -10.04 -2.29 -11.17
C ILE A 70 -11.17 -1.99 -12.16
N VAL A 71 -12.00 -1.00 -11.84
CA VAL A 71 -13.12 -0.53 -12.66
C VAL A 71 -12.88 0.92 -13.09
N ARG A 72 -13.45 1.30 -14.24
CA ARG A 72 -13.35 2.69 -14.74
C ARG A 72 -14.19 3.67 -13.90
N GLU A 73 -15.38 3.23 -13.51
CA GLU A 73 -16.29 4.03 -12.71
C GLU A 73 -16.10 3.67 -11.23
N PRO A 74 -15.69 4.62 -10.36
CA PRO A 74 -15.39 4.32 -8.96
C PRO A 74 -16.59 3.72 -8.20
N SER A 75 -17.82 4.19 -8.48
CA SER A 75 -19.07 3.69 -7.88
C SER A 75 -19.33 2.20 -8.14
N ALA A 76 -18.81 1.66 -9.25
CA ALA A 76 -19.02 0.28 -9.65
C ALA A 76 -18.06 -0.71 -8.96
N ALA A 77 -17.15 -0.24 -8.10
CA ALA A 77 -16.14 -1.06 -7.43
C ALA A 77 -16.71 -1.85 -6.24
N ILE A 78 -17.90 -2.43 -6.39
CA ILE A 78 -18.64 -3.11 -5.32
C ILE A 78 -18.04 -4.49 -5.08
N PRO A 79 -17.70 -4.87 -3.83
CA PRO A 79 -17.13 -6.16 -3.54
C PRO A 79 -18.19 -7.25 -3.73
N SER A 80 -17.77 -8.38 -4.30
CA SER A 80 -18.68 -9.53 -4.42
C SER A 80 -19.11 -10.06 -3.05
N GLU A 81 -20.29 -10.68 -2.99
CA GLU A 81 -20.81 -11.31 -1.77
C GLU A 81 -19.81 -12.31 -1.15
N ARG A 82 -19.07 -13.04 -2.00
CA ARG A 82 -18.02 -13.96 -1.56
C ARG A 82 -16.90 -13.24 -0.79
N ILE A 83 -16.48 -12.06 -1.24
CA ILE A 83 -15.45 -11.25 -0.56
C ILE A 83 -15.99 -10.75 0.77
N ILE A 84 -17.22 -10.23 0.80
CA ILE A 84 -17.89 -9.76 2.02
C ILE A 84 -17.96 -10.89 3.06
N GLN A 85 -18.43 -12.07 2.68
CA GLN A 85 -18.51 -13.23 3.59
C GLN A 85 -17.13 -13.70 4.06
N SER A 86 -16.11 -13.65 3.19
CA SER A 86 -14.75 -14.03 3.55
C SER A 86 -14.15 -13.07 4.59
N LEU A 87 -14.34 -11.76 4.40
CA LEU A 87 -13.90 -10.73 5.35
C LEU A 87 -14.66 -10.84 6.68
N LYS A 88 -15.98 -11.06 6.66
CA LYS A 88 -16.78 -11.29 7.87
C LYS A 88 -16.27 -12.49 8.66
N ARG A 89 -16.01 -13.62 7.99
CA ARG A 89 -15.46 -14.82 8.64
C ARG A 89 -14.06 -14.58 9.19
N LEU A 90 -13.22 -13.85 8.48
CA LEU A 90 -11.87 -13.52 8.92
C LEU A 90 -11.89 -12.59 10.14
N ALA A 91 -12.72 -11.56 10.13
CA ALA A 91 -12.88 -10.61 11.23
C ALA A 91 -13.60 -11.21 12.45
N GLY A 92 -14.38 -12.27 12.26
CA GLY A 92 -15.06 -12.99 13.35
C GLY A 92 -14.13 -13.80 14.26
N ASP A 93 -12.88 -14.06 13.86
CA ASP A 93 -11.88 -14.67 14.74
C ASP A 93 -11.24 -13.59 15.61
N PRO A 94 -11.38 -13.64 16.95
CA PRO A 94 -10.88 -12.60 17.86
C PRO A 94 -9.35 -12.46 17.85
N LYS A 95 -8.61 -13.41 17.26
CA LYS A 95 -7.15 -13.29 17.08
C LYS A 95 -6.76 -12.41 15.89
N ASN A 96 -7.72 -12.03 15.05
CA ASN A 96 -7.47 -11.29 13.82
C ASN A 96 -7.88 -9.82 14.00
N ALA A 97 -6.93 -8.90 13.78
CA ALA A 97 -7.23 -7.51 13.46
C ALA A 97 -7.28 -7.36 11.94
N VAL A 98 -8.44 -6.98 11.39
CA VAL A 98 -8.65 -6.87 9.94
C VAL A 98 -8.92 -5.43 9.57
N TRP A 99 -8.07 -4.88 8.70
CA TRP A 99 -8.12 -3.50 8.25
C TRP A 99 -8.24 -3.45 6.73
N ILE A 100 -9.15 -2.59 6.24
CA ILE A 100 -9.18 -2.15 4.86
C ILE A 100 -8.53 -0.77 4.82
N ILE A 101 -7.49 -0.63 4.01
CA ILE A 101 -6.74 0.60 3.82
C ILE A 101 -7.03 1.04 2.40
N SER A 102 -7.79 2.12 2.25
CA SER A 102 -8.35 2.52 0.97
C SER A 102 -8.16 4.02 0.75
N GLY A 103 -8.04 4.41 -0.51
CA GLY A 103 -8.12 5.81 -0.93
C GLY A 103 -9.54 6.31 -1.12
N ARG A 104 -10.56 5.43 -0.99
CA ARG A 104 -11.97 5.82 -1.04
C ARG A 104 -12.36 6.64 0.17
N ASP A 105 -13.34 7.51 -0.01
CA ASP A 105 -13.92 8.26 1.10
C ASP A 105 -14.68 7.33 2.07
N GLN A 106 -15.00 7.88 3.23
CA GLN A 106 -15.66 7.16 4.30
C GLN A 106 -17.10 6.79 3.95
N GLU A 107 -17.79 7.59 3.14
CA GLU A 107 -19.18 7.34 2.74
C GLU A 107 -19.29 6.10 1.85
N PHE A 108 -18.31 5.88 0.98
CA PHE A 108 -18.26 4.70 0.13
C PHE A 108 -17.93 3.41 0.91
N LEU A 109 -17.18 3.51 2.01
CA LEU A 109 -16.71 2.37 2.80
C LEU A 109 -17.59 2.04 4.02
N GLY A 110 -18.47 2.96 4.44
CA GLY A 110 -19.15 2.97 5.74
C GLY A 110 -20.64 2.69 5.68
#